data_AF-I2GG03-F1
#
_entry.id   AF-I2GG03-F1
#
_cell.length_a   1.000
_cell.length_b   1.000
_cell.length_c   1.000
_cell.angle_alpha   90.00
_cell.angle_beta   90.00
_cell.angle_gamma   90.00
#
_symmetry.space_group_name_H-M   'P 1'
#
loop_
_entity.id
_entity.type
_entity.pdbx_description
1 polymer ?
#
loop_
_entity_poly.entity_id
_entity_poly.type
_entity_poly.pdbx_seq_one_letter_code
_entity_poly.pdbx_strand_id
1 'polypeptide(L)'
;MSTIKTTSDELDTNALQPTSRSSETRSDGTSDRTNKPLRSDVPSDRVTSDRVTSDRVTSDRVTPDRDTTRRPWTSGQKILFRIAFVYFVIMALPNNGNWYKNAVSLDWLHLHYRDLYDLSRFNSGVTLFGNKLFGSTLLGYAPWIITLLVAIAAGLIWTAVARLRKAEPLHYNWDAGPLLYYWLRVIVRYRAGIGIIGFGFTKLMPTQLPYPSLGLLNTNFGDLTAQKIYWLSIGIVPWYEVFTDVVEVAAGALLFFRATTFWGAILLFGALADIVYVNFAYDGGVHGYSSYFVLLSAFLLINYIPSLYNLLIKERFTVPSHYYPTFTGWQRYVRIGLKTATIGVFLVLLFWVQYVNFRYDPYKQPAQKGVPELRGNYNVTEFRLNGKVLPYSPLDSVRWQEATFENWSTLTFKTNRAVPLDLSNGGGAPMRDLNRTFELTGVAGGQRVFYYDADPKNQVLYLQDKYRPGGPRGDGGEEPDDAKTKKPKPKAAVAQWVPKEALVNIGDEDSKIAPIARSTRRTKGIKAELRRDVARNRMILTYRTTDGSRVILSGISESKDSIYVVLDRVNRKYALSKSTLQAGTY
;
A
#
# COMPACT_ATOMS: atom_id res chain seq x y z
N MET A 1 48.93 -28.45 2.79
CA MET A 1 48.17 -29.61 2.27
C MET A 1 47.17 -29.08 1.24
N SER A 2 47.19 -29.60 0.00
CA SER A 2 46.18 -29.45 -1.09
C SER A 2 45.53 -28.05 -1.24
N THR A 3 45.88 -27.14 -2.16
CA THR A 3 46.47 -27.24 -3.52
C THR A 3 45.59 -27.90 -4.58
N ILE A 4 44.76 -27.12 -5.28
CA ILE A 4 44.53 -27.23 -6.74
C ILE A 4 44.51 -25.80 -7.33
N LYS A 5 45.08 -25.63 -8.53
CA LYS A 5 45.30 -24.35 -9.22
C LYS A 5 45.17 -24.58 -10.74
N THR A 6 44.67 -23.59 -11.49
CA THR A 6 44.71 -23.47 -12.98
C THR A 6 43.97 -24.57 -13.77
N THR A 7 43.52 -24.42 -15.03
CA THR A 7 43.61 -23.40 -16.12
C THR A 7 42.24 -23.37 -16.85
N SER A 8 41.65 -22.24 -17.27
CA SER A 8 41.79 -21.54 -18.57
C SER A 8 41.93 -22.42 -19.82
N ASP A 9 41.01 -22.30 -20.78
CA ASP A 9 41.32 -22.28 -22.22
C ASP A 9 40.16 -21.65 -23.03
N GLU A 10 40.51 -21.09 -24.17
CA GLU A 10 39.63 -20.35 -25.10
C GLU A 10 38.82 -21.30 -26.00
N LEU A 11 37.76 -20.78 -26.64
CA LEU A 11 37.56 -20.95 -28.08
C LEU A 11 36.51 -19.97 -28.63
N ASP A 12 36.73 -19.54 -29.87
CA ASP A 12 36.16 -18.33 -30.45
C ASP A 12 35.24 -18.62 -31.64
N THR A 13 34.38 -17.65 -32.01
CA THR A 13 33.64 -17.53 -33.28
C THR A 13 32.71 -18.68 -33.75
N ASN A 14 31.43 -18.35 -34.00
CA ASN A 14 31.01 -17.97 -35.36
C ASN A 14 29.57 -17.44 -35.45
N ALA A 15 29.34 -16.63 -36.49
CA ALA A 15 28.08 -15.94 -36.74
C ALA A 15 27.20 -16.66 -37.78
N LEU A 16 25.87 -16.49 -37.68
CA LEU A 16 24.94 -16.68 -38.80
C LEU A 16 23.86 -15.59 -38.78
N GLN A 17 23.76 -14.87 -39.90
CA GLN A 17 22.71 -13.88 -40.19
C GLN A 17 21.57 -14.51 -41.02
N PRO A 18 20.41 -13.84 -41.18
CA PRO A 18 19.17 -14.48 -41.60
C PRO A 18 19.02 -14.64 -43.13
N THR A 19 18.25 -15.64 -43.55
CA THR A 19 17.86 -15.84 -44.95
C THR A 19 16.46 -15.30 -45.24
N SER A 20 16.37 -14.53 -46.31
CA SER A 20 15.13 -14.02 -46.91
C SER A 20 14.82 -14.76 -48.22
N ARG A 21 13.52 -14.88 -48.58
CA ARG A 21 12.95 -14.94 -49.96
C ARG A 21 11.43 -15.20 -49.91
N SER A 22 10.59 -14.30 -50.41
CA SER A 22 10.03 -14.20 -51.78
C SER A 22 8.93 -15.27 -52.06
N SER A 23 7.62 -14.99 -52.10
CA SER A 23 6.81 -14.09 -52.99
C SER A 23 6.29 -14.76 -54.26
N GLU A 24 4.97 -15.00 -54.33
CA GLU A 24 4.09 -15.20 -55.50
C GLU A 24 2.64 -15.21 -54.93
N THR A 25 1.60 -14.42 -55.28
CA THR A 25 0.92 -14.09 -56.56
C THR A 25 0.66 -15.33 -57.42
N ARG A 26 -0.56 -15.77 -57.78
CA ARG A 26 -1.84 -15.08 -58.15
C ARG A 26 -3.06 -15.99 -57.77
N SER A 27 -4.34 -15.82 -58.13
CA SER A 27 -5.15 -14.88 -58.96
C SER A 27 -6.65 -14.95 -58.56
N ASP A 28 -7.50 -14.14 -59.20
CA ASP A 28 -8.95 -14.00 -58.98
C ASP A 28 -9.85 -15.17 -59.45
N GLY A 29 -11.13 -15.15 -59.04
CA GLY A 29 -12.20 -16.00 -59.60
C GLY A 29 -13.59 -15.81 -58.94
N THR A 30 -14.46 -14.99 -59.54
CA THR A 30 -15.83 -14.68 -59.07
C THR A 30 -16.94 -15.38 -59.88
N SER A 31 -17.93 -15.96 -59.18
CA SER A 31 -19.35 -16.16 -59.58
C SER A 31 -20.03 -17.06 -58.53
N ASP A 32 -21.02 -16.67 -57.72
CA ASP A 32 -22.41 -16.19 -57.94
C ASP A 32 -23.47 -17.30 -58.15
N ARG A 33 -24.55 -17.27 -57.33
CA ARG A 33 -25.89 -17.95 -57.44
C ARG A 33 -25.94 -19.50 -57.51
N THR A 34 -26.77 -20.26 -56.76
CA THR A 34 -28.19 -20.07 -56.36
C THR A 34 -28.74 -21.16 -55.41
N ASN A 35 -29.83 -20.82 -54.68
CA ASN A 35 -31.00 -21.63 -54.26
C ASN A 35 -30.93 -22.87 -53.31
N LYS A 36 -31.44 -22.61 -52.08
CA LYS A 36 -32.54 -23.28 -51.34
C LYS A 36 -32.30 -24.51 -50.43
N PRO A 37 -33.14 -24.70 -49.37
CA PRO A 37 -32.88 -25.63 -48.26
C PRO A 37 -33.92 -26.77 -48.10
N LEU A 38 -33.61 -27.74 -47.22
CA LEU A 38 -34.58 -28.64 -46.55
C LEU A 38 -34.62 -28.25 -45.05
N ARG A 39 -35.77 -27.90 -44.45
CA ARG A 39 -36.83 -28.79 -43.91
C ARG A 39 -36.28 -29.89 -42.99
N SER A 40 -36.58 -30.01 -41.69
CA SER A 40 -37.76 -29.70 -40.84
C SER A 40 -38.86 -30.77 -40.87
N ASP A 41 -38.76 -31.75 -39.99
CA ASP A 41 -39.82 -32.71 -39.71
C ASP A 41 -40.29 -32.62 -38.25
N VAL A 42 -41.59 -32.36 -38.09
CA VAL A 42 -42.36 -32.47 -36.86
C VAL A 42 -43.58 -33.31 -37.20
N PRO A 43 -43.87 -34.41 -36.48
CA PRO A 43 -45.17 -35.06 -36.55
C PRO A 43 -46.11 -34.41 -35.52
N SER A 44 -47.06 -33.62 -36.01
CA SER A 44 -48.31 -33.37 -35.29
C SER A 44 -49.28 -34.52 -35.55
N ASP A 45 -49.95 -35.05 -34.53
CA ASP A 45 -51.36 -35.40 -34.75
C ASP A 45 -52.25 -35.44 -33.50
N ARG A 46 -53.49 -35.00 -33.75
CA ARG A 46 -54.78 -35.26 -33.09
C ARG A 46 -54.96 -35.20 -31.56
N VAL A 47 -55.80 -34.23 -31.21
CA VAL A 47 -56.77 -34.29 -30.11
C VAL A 47 -57.74 -35.47 -30.32
N THR A 48 -57.88 -36.33 -29.32
CA THR A 48 -59.12 -37.07 -29.04
C THR A 48 -59.44 -36.93 -27.55
N SER A 49 -60.61 -36.39 -27.25
CA SER A 49 -61.17 -36.38 -25.91
C SER A 49 -61.58 -37.79 -25.52
N ASP A 50 -61.11 -38.30 -24.38
CA ASP A 50 -61.82 -39.37 -23.70
C ASP A 50 -61.70 -39.32 -22.18
N ARG A 51 -62.63 -40.01 -21.52
CA ARG A 51 -63.01 -39.76 -20.12
C ARG A 51 -61.92 -40.05 -19.10
N VAL A 52 -61.83 -39.17 -18.10
CA VAL A 52 -61.16 -39.42 -16.83
C VAL A 52 -61.90 -40.52 -16.07
N THR A 53 -61.37 -41.74 -16.08
CA THR A 53 -61.60 -42.71 -14.99
C THR A 53 -60.55 -42.47 -13.91
N SER A 54 -61.01 -42.42 -12.66
CA SER A 54 -60.16 -42.28 -11.49
C SER A 54 -59.20 -43.46 -11.36
N ASP A 55 -57.90 -43.18 -11.15
CA ASP A 55 -57.13 -43.96 -10.20
C ASP A 55 -56.05 -43.13 -9.51
N ARG A 56 -56.01 -43.26 -8.18
CA ARG A 56 -54.99 -42.63 -7.33
C ARG A 56 -53.76 -43.51 -7.30
N VAL A 57 -52.73 -43.15 -8.06
CA VAL A 57 -51.36 -43.57 -7.74
C VAL A 57 -50.55 -42.33 -7.36
N THR A 58 -50.43 -42.12 -6.06
CA THR A 58 -49.56 -41.11 -5.47
C THR A 58 -48.12 -41.45 -5.80
N SER A 59 -47.58 -40.84 -6.87
CA SER A 59 -46.13 -40.78 -7.04
C SER A 59 -45.57 -39.85 -5.97
N ASP A 60 -45.16 -40.42 -4.85
CA ASP A 60 -44.39 -39.74 -3.82
C ASP A 60 -43.04 -39.34 -4.42
N ARG A 61 -43.03 -38.21 -5.11
CA ARG A 61 -41.84 -37.38 -5.23
C ARG A 61 -41.54 -36.86 -3.84
N VAL A 62 -40.83 -37.69 -3.08
CA VAL A 62 -40.11 -37.29 -1.87
C VAL A 62 -39.13 -36.20 -2.30
N THR A 63 -39.60 -34.95 -2.30
CA THR A 63 -38.71 -33.81 -2.14
C THR A 63 -37.93 -34.09 -0.86
N PRO A 64 -36.61 -34.30 -0.91
CA PRO A 64 -35.85 -34.55 0.30
C PRO A 64 -36.03 -33.34 1.19
N ASP A 65 -36.61 -33.58 2.37
CA ASP A 65 -36.92 -32.50 3.30
C ASP A 65 -35.63 -31.71 3.56
N ARG A 66 -35.70 -30.41 3.31
CA ARG A 66 -34.52 -29.53 3.34
C ARG A 66 -34.13 -29.13 4.75
N ASP A 67 -34.71 -29.75 5.76
CA ASP A 67 -34.25 -29.63 7.13
C ASP A 67 -32.91 -30.35 7.32
N THR A 68 -31.83 -29.70 6.86
CA THR A 68 -30.47 -30.08 7.20
C THR A 68 -30.27 -29.85 8.69
N THR A 69 -30.63 -30.84 9.51
CA THR A 69 -30.53 -30.85 10.97
C THR A 69 -29.09 -30.59 11.41
N ARG A 70 -28.74 -29.30 11.53
CA ARG A 70 -27.42 -28.85 11.99
C ARG A 70 -27.26 -29.35 13.42
N ARG A 71 -26.32 -30.29 13.59
CA ARG A 71 -26.00 -30.84 14.91
C ARG A 71 -25.77 -29.68 15.90
N PRO A 72 -26.41 -29.71 17.08
CA PRO A 72 -26.24 -28.65 18.07
C PRO A 72 -24.77 -28.54 18.46
N TRP A 73 -24.30 -27.31 18.69
CA TRP A 73 -22.90 -27.06 19.01
C TRP A 73 -22.51 -27.74 20.32
N THR A 74 -21.37 -28.45 20.31
CA THR A 74 -20.80 -29.05 21.51
C THR A 74 -20.39 -27.98 22.51
N SER A 75 -20.27 -28.34 23.79
CA SER A 75 -19.78 -27.44 24.84
C SER A 75 -18.43 -26.80 24.49
N GLY A 76 -17.52 -27.55 23.85
CA GLY A 76 -16.25 -27.05 23.37
C GLY A 76 -16.40 -26.01 22.24
N GLN A 77 -17.26 -26.28 21.25
CA GLN A 77 -17.58 -25.33 20.18
C GLN A 77 -18.19 -24.03 20.72
N LYS A 78 -19.10 -24.11 21.71
CA LYS A 78 -19.68 -22.92 22.38
C LYS A 78 -18.60 -22.09 23.09
N ILE A 79 -17.64 -22.72 23.77
CA ILE A 79 -16.52 -22.01 24.45
C ILE A 79 -15.60 -21.37 23.41
N LEU A 80 -15.14 -22.13 22.42
CA LEU A 80 -14.25 -21.64 21.37
C LEU A 80 -14.87 -20.48 20.59
N PHE A 81 -16.17 -20.57 20.29
CA PHE A 81 -16.90 -19.46 19.67
C PHE A 81 -16.91 -18.20 20.54
N ARG A 82 -17.18 -18.29 21.85
CA ARG A 82 -17.20 -17.11 22.74
C ARG A 82 -15.83 -16.43 22.78
N ILE A 83 -14.75 -17.21 22.85
CA ILE A 83 -13.37 -16.72 22.79
C ILE A 83 -13.10 -16.06 21.43
N ALA A 84 -13.39 -16.75 20.33
CA ALA A 84 -13.20 -16.23 18.97
C ALA A 84 -14.04 -14.97 18.70
N PHE A 85 -15.26 -14.89 19.23
CA PHE A 85 -16.14 -13.74 19.09
C PHE A 85 -15.52 -12.50 19.76
N VAL A 86 -15.09 -12.62 21.02
CA VAL A 86 -14.40 -11.52 21.71
C VAL A 86 -13.11 -11.14 20.97
N TYR A 87 -12.30 -12.12 20.60
CA TYR A 87 -11.04 -11.91 19.89
C TYR A 87 -11.24 -11.15 18.57
N PHE A 88 -12.06 -11.66 17.66
CA PHE A 88 -12.27 -11.06 16.35
C PHE A 88 -13.03 -9.74 16.42
N VAL A 89 -13.92 -9.51 17.40
CA VAL A 89 -14.53 -8.18 17.61
C VAL A 89 -13.50 -7.15 18.04
N ILE A 90 -12.63 -7.47 19.03
CA ILE A 90 -11.56 -6.55 19.47
C ILE A 90 -10.53 -6.33 18.35
N MET A 91 -10.22 -7.35 17.58
CA MET A 91 -9.30 -7.25 16.45
C MET A 91 -9.90 -6.45 15.27
N ALA A 92 -11.22 -6.44 15.10
CA ALA A 92 -11.87 -5.87 13.93
C ALA A 92 -12.53 -4.49 14.13
N LEU A 93 -12.67 -4.01 15.37
CA LEU A 93 -13.20 -2.69 15.68
C LEU A 93 -12.12 -1.76 16.25
N PRO A 94 -12.12 -0.46 15.92
CA PRO A 94 -11.21 0.50 16.52
C PRO A 94 -11.42 0.60 18.03
N ASN A 95 -10.35 0.44 18.81
CA ASN A 95 -10.37 0.52 20.27
C ASN A 95 -9.69 1.79 20.83
N ASN A 96 -9.21 2.68 19.95
CA ASN A 96 -8.62 3.96 20.32
C ASN A 96 -9.63 5.11 20.10
N GLY A 97 -9.89 5.91 21.13
CA GLY A 97 -10.79 7.07 21.06
C GLY A 97 -10.38 8.13 20.02
N ASN A 98 -9.07 8.26 19.74
CA ASN A 98 -8.57 9.17 18.71
C ASN A 98 -9.04 8.78 17.31
N TRP A 99 -9.24 7.49 17.01
CA TRP A 99 -9.78 7.05 15.72
C TRP A 99 -11.19 7.61 15.49
N TYR A 100 -12.06 7.50 16.48
CA TYR A 100 -13.43 8.03 16.40
C TYR A 100 -13.43 9.55 16.30
N LYS A 101 -12.56 10.22 17.07
CA LYS A 101 -12.37 11.67 16.99
C LYS A 101 -11.94 12.12 15.60
N ASN A 102 -10.97 11.43 15.00
CA ASN A 102 -10.51 11.69 13.64
C ASN A 102 -11.68 11.52 12.65
N ALA A 103 -12.40 10.39 12.72
CA ALA A 103 -13.54 10.06 11.85
C ALA A 103 -14.65 11.14 11.84
N VAL A 104 -15.03 11.68 13.01
CA VAL A 104 -16.06 12.72 13.10
C VAL A 104 -15.54 14.13 12.77
N SER A 105 -14.21 14.33 12.75
CA SER A 105 -13.58 15.63 12.49
C SER A 105 -13.13 15.83 11.03
N LEU A 106 -13.43 14.87 10.14
CA LEU A 106 -13.05 14.94 8.74
C LEU A 106 -13.77 16.09 8.02
N ASP A 107 -12.99 16.84 7.23
CA ASP A 107 -13.51 17.82 6.28
C ASP A 107 -13.85 17.10 4.97
N TRP A 108 -15.10 16.67 4.84
CA TRP A 108 -15.61 15.92 3.68
C TRP A 108 -15.56 16.69 2.36
N LEU A 109 -15.36 18.02 2.38
CA LEU A 109 -15.22 18.85 1.18
C LEU A 109 -13.76 18.96 0.72
N HIS A 110 -12.79 18.79 1.61
CA HIS A 110 -11.35 18.94 1.34
C HIS A 110 -10.55 17.74 1.87
N LEU A 111 -11.02 16.53 1.55
CA LEU A 111 -10.39 15.27 1.94
C LEU A 111 -9.01 15.09 1.32
N HIS A 112 -8.06 14.62 2.14
CA HIS A 112 -6.85 14.00 1.65
C HIS A 112 -7.07 12.49 1.51
N TYR A 113 -6.35 11.80 0.60
CA TYR A 113 -6.45 10.33 0.47
C TYR A 113 -6.29 9.62 1.82
N ARG A 114 -5.43 10.20 2.66
CA ARG A 114 -5.05 9.60 3.91
C ARG A 114 -6.12 9.69 5.00
N ASP A 115 -7.09 10.58 4.87
CA ASP A 115 -8.21 10.67 5.80
C ASP A 115 -9.06 9.40 5.77
N LEU A 116 -9.35 8.89 4.57
CA LEU A 116 -10.05 7.63 4.38
C LEU A 116 -9.14 6.41 4.55
N TYR A 117 -7.84 6.52 4.20
CA TYR A 117 -6.85 5.46 4.42
C TYR A 117 -6.66 5.15 5.91
N ASP A 118 -6.46 6.13 6.78
CA ASP A 118 -6.26 5.88 8.22
C ASP A 118 -7.57 5.35 8.87
N LEU A 119 -8.76 5.71 8.36
CA LEU A 119 -10.00 5.03 8.76
C LEU A 119 -10.01 3.53 8.40
N SER A 120 -9.42 3.15 7.27
CA SER A 120 -9.25 1.74 6.88
C SER A 120 -8.14 1.01 7.64
N ARG A 121 -7.17 1.76 8.19
CA ARG A 121 -5.91 1.27 8.75
C ARG A 121 -5.70 1.78 10.16
N PHE A 122 -6.23 1.03 11.12
CA PHE A 122 -6.05 1.26 12.55
C PHE A 122 -5.38 0.06 13.25
N ASN A 123 -4.68 0.35 14.34
CA ASN A 123 -4.05 -0.65 15.20
C ASN A 123 -5.07 -1.65 15.74
N SER A 124 -4.75 -2.94 15.67
CA SER A 124 -5.67 -4.03 15.99
C SER A 124 -5.22 -4.78 17.24
N GLY A 125 -6.17 -5.06 18.14
CA GLY A 125 -5.91 -5.72 19.42
C GLY A 125 -5.68 -4.76 20.59
N VAL A 126 -5.73 -5.29 21.81
CA VAL A 126 -5.62 -4.55 23.08
C VAL A 126 -4.21 -4.00 23.27
N THR A 127 -4.09 -2.66 23.26
CA THR A 127 -2.84 -1.93 23.54
C THR A 127 -2.81 -1.28 24.93
N LEU A 128 -3.89 -1.39 25.72
CA LEU A 128 -4.02 -0.79 27.06
C LEU A 128 -2.89 -1.22 28.03
N PHE A 129 -2.37 -2.44 27.86
CA PHE A 129 -1.28 -3.01 28.66
C PHE A 129 0.11 -2.77 28.03
N GLY A 130 0.20 -1.90 27.02
CA GLY A 130 1.38 -1.68 26.20
C GLY A 130 1.45 -2.59 24.97
N ASN A 131 2.55 -2.49 24.23
CA ASN A 131 2.81 -3.23 22.98
C ASN A 131 3.91 -4.30 23.14
N LYS A 132 4.19 -4.74 24.36
CA LYS A 132 5.25 -5.69 24.68
C LYS A 132 4.73 -6.84 25.55
N LEU A 133 5.30 -8.03 25.32
CA LEU A 133 5.12 -9.21 26.15
C LEU A 133 6.52 -9.75 26.49
N PHE A 134 6.77 -10.02 27.78
CA PHE A 134 8.11 -10.42 28.28
C PHE A 134 9.25 -9.48 27.82
N GLY A 135 9.00 -8.17 27.76
CA GLY A 135 9.96 -7.14 27.35
C GLY A 135 10.15 -6.95 25.84
N SER A 136 9.67 -7.88 25.01
CA SER A 136 9.76 -7.84 23.54
C SER A 136 8.44 -7.42 22.90
N THR A 137 8.49 -6.76 21.73
CA THR A 137 7.31 -6.51 20.89
C THR A 137 6.86 -7.75 20.11
N LEU A 138 7.67 -8.81 20.11
CA LEU A 138 7.47 -10.05 19.34
C LEU A 138 7.19 -9.77 17.86
N LEU A 139 8.07 -8.98 17.22
CA LEU A 139 7.91 -8.50 15.84
C LEU A 139 6.56 -7.80 15.59
N GLY A 140 5.95 -7.18 16.61
CA GLY A 140 4.65 -6.51 16.53
C GLY A 140 3.45 -7.41 16.85
N TYR A 141 3.63 -8.71 17.10
CA TYR A 141 2.54 -9.63 17.44
C TYR A 141 2.13 -9.63 18.91
N ALA A 142 2.89 -8.98 19.82
CA ALA A 142 2.56 -8.94 21.24
C ALA A 142 1.13 -8.44 21.56
N PRO A 143 0.58 -7.36 20.94
CA PRO A 143 -0.81 -6.95 21.14
C PRO A 143 -1.84 -8.02 20.78
N TRP A 144 -1.57 -8.89 19.80
CA TRP A 144 -2.50 -9.95 19.39
C TRP A 144 -2.51 -11.09 20.39
N ILE A 145 -1.36 -11.43 20.97
CA ILE A 145 -1.26 -12.43 22.04
C ILE A 145 -1.96 -11.90 23.30
N ILE A 146 -1.73 -10.63 23.67
CA ILE A 146 -2.46 -9.96 24.76
C ILE A 146 -3.98 -10.00 24.50
N THR A 147 -4.41 -9.72 23.26
CA THR A 147 -5.83 -9.81 22.86
C THR A 147 -6.38 -11.22 22.97
N LEU A 148 -5.61 -12.24 22.62
CA LEU A 148 -6.00 -13.64 22.76
C LEU A 148 -6.17 -14.02 24.24
N LEU A 149 -5.26 -13.63 25.12
CA LEU A 149 -5.36 -13.88 26.56
C LEU A 149 -6.58 -13.18 27.18
N VAL A 150 -6.83 -11.91 26.80
CA VAL A 150 -8.04 -11.17 27.20
C VAL A 150 -9.32 -11.85 26.68
N ALA A 151 -9.31 -12.32 25.43
CA ALA A 151 -10.45 -13.00 24.82
C ALA A 151 -10.72 -14.39 25.44
N ILE A 152 -9.68 -15.12 25.86
CA ILE A 152 -9.80 -16.36 26.63
C ILE A 152 -10.49 -16.08 27.96
N ALA A 153 -9.98 -15.12 28.74
CA ALA A 153 -10.58 -14.74 30.02
C ALA A 153 -12.05 -14.31 29.87
N ALA A 154 -12.33 -13.39 28.93
CA ALA A 154 -13.68 -12.90 28.66
C ALA A 154 -14.63 -14.01 28.15
N GLY A 155 -14.17 -14.91 27.27
CA GLY A 155 -14.95 -16.04 26.75
C GLY A 155 -15.27 -17.11 27.81
N LEU A 156 -14.36 -17.31 28.76
CA LEU A 156 -14.59 -18.16 29.93
C LEU A 156 -15.56 -17.50 30.92
N ILE A 157 -15.42 -16.21 31.20
CA ILE A 157 -16.39 -15.44 32.02
C ILE A 157 -17.79 -15.48 31.39
N TRP A 158 -17.91 -15.24 30.09
CA TRP A 158 -19.18 -15.37 29.36
C TRP A 158 -19.75 -16.79 29.50
N THR A 159 -18.91 -17.82 29.40
CA THR A 159 -19.34 -19.21 29.60
C THR A 159 -19.83 -19.47 31.03
N ALA A 160 -19.14 -18.94 32.04
CA ALA A 160 -19.56 -19.08 33.44
C ALA A 160 -20.88 -18.37 33.70
N VAL A 161 -21.03 -17.10 33.28
CA VAL A 161 -22.27 -16.33 33.43
C VAL A 161 -23.44 -16.99 32.70
N ALA A 162 -23.22 -17.52 31.49
CA ALA A 162 -24.23 -18.24 30.72
C ALA A 162 -24.71 -19.54 31.40
N ARG A 163 -23.81 -20.24 32.13
CA ARG A 163 -24.19 -21.41 32.94
C ARG A 163 -24.93 -21.00 34.22
N LEU A 164 -24.41 -20.00 34.94
CA LEU A 164 -24.97 -19.54 36.22
C LEU A 164 -26.38 -18.96 36.09
N ARG A 165 -26.66 -18.20 35.03
CA ARG A 165 -27.99 -17.59 34.82
C ARG A 165 -29.08 -18.60 34.46
N LYS A 166 -28.75 -19.85 34.11
CA LYS A 166 -29.60 -20.91 33.51
C LYS A 166 -30.31 -20.52 32.20
N ALA A 167 -30.64 -19.26 32.01
CA ALA A 167 -30.63 -18.64 30.69
C ALA A 167 -29.20 -18.72 30.13
N GLU A 168 -28.97 -19.64 29.19
CA GLU A 168 -28.04 -19.29 28.11
C GLU A 168 -28.56 -17.95 27.54
N PRO A 169 -27.74 -16.87 27.44
CA PRO A 169 -28.26 -15.49 27.36
C PRO A 169 -29.16 -15.16 26.16
N LEU A 170 -29.20 -16.05 25.17
CA LEU A 170 -30.37 -16.31 24.35
C LEU A 170 -30.56 -17.83 24.36
N HIS A 171 -31.81 -18.32 24.25
CA HIS A 171 -32.07 -19.74 24.03
C HIS A 171 -31.21 -20.21 22.84
N TYR A 172 -30.18 -21.01 23.11
CA TYR A 172 -29.24 -21.51 22.08
C TYR A 172 -29.83 -22.72 21.34
N ASN A 173 -31.16 -22.79 21.28
CA ASN A 173 -31.89 -23.46 20.24
C ASN A 173 -31.57 -22.74 18.92
N TRP A 174 -31.29 -23.52 17.87
CA TRP A 174 -31.28 -23.22 16.43
C TRP A 174 -30.90 -21.82 15.89
N ASP A 175 -31.50 -20.72 16.37
CA ASP A 175 -31.47 -19.41 15.74
C ASP A 175 -30.40 -18.43 16.28
N ALA A 176 -30.13 -18.41 17.59
CA ALA A 176 -29.33 -17.34 18.20
C ALA A 176 -27.80 -17.48 17.99
N GLY A 177 -27.27 -18.71 18.08
CA GLY A 177 -25.84 -18.98 17.84
C GLY A 177 -25.40 -18.67 16.41
N PRO A 178 -26.12 -19.19 15.39
CA PRO A 178 -25.88 -18.84 13.98
C PRO A 178 -26.01 -17.34 13.68
N LEU A 179 -26.88 -16.62 14.39
CA LEU A 179 -27.01 -15.16 14.26
C LEU A 179 -25.76 -14.41 14.73
N LEU A 180 -25.24 -14.71 15.92
CA LEU A 180 -24.01 -14.06 16.42
C LEU A 180 -22.79 -14.43 15.55
N TYR A 181 -22.69 -15.68 15.09
CA TYR A 181 -21.62 -16.08 14.16
C TYR A 181 -21.76 -15.43 12.78
N TYR A 182 -22.97 -15.24 12.27
CA TYR A 182 -23.24 -14.46 11.06
C TYR A 182 -22.73 -13.02 11.21
N TRP A 183 -23.07 -12.34 12.31
CA TRP A 183 -22.62 -10.96 12.55
C TRP A 183 -21.11 -10.86 12.74
N LEU A 184 -20.48 -11.81 13.44
CA LEU A 184 -19.02 -11.88 13.56
C LEU A 184 -18.36 -11.97 12.18
N ARG A 185 -18.88 -12.83 11.29
CA ARG A 185 -18.41 -12.93 9.89
C ARG A 185 -18.68 -11.65 9.10
N VAL A 186 -19.78 -10.93 9.33
CA VAL A 186 -20.04 -9.63 8.69
C VAL A 186 -19.00 -8.59 9.14
N ILE A 187 -18.73 -8.46 10.44
CA ILE A 187 -17.73 -7.55 10.99
C ILE A 187 -16.35 -7.85 10.40
N VAL A 188 -15.90 -9.10 10.46
CA VAL A 188 -14.59 -9.51 9.92
C VAL A 188 -14.49 -9.29 8.41
N ARG A 189 -15.54 -9.59 7.63
CA ARG A 189 -15.56 -9.34 6.18
C ARG A 189 -15.44 -7.86 5.83
N TYR A 190 -16.22 -7.01 6.48
CA TYR A 190 -16.20 -5.58 6.19
C TYR A 190 -14.87 -4.97 6.64
N ARG A 191 -14.34 -5.36 7.79
CA ARG A 191 -13.01 -4.92 8.25
C ARG A 191 -11.88 -5.35 7.32
N ALA A 192 -11.90 -6.60 6.87
CA ALA A 192 -10.92 -7.14 5.93
C ALA A 192 -11.02 -6.42 4.58
N GLY A 193 -12.23 -6.29 4.03
CA GLY A 193 -12.49 -5.59 2.76
C GLY A 193 -12.09 -4.13 2.79
N ILE A 194 -12.57 -3.35 3.76
CA ILE A 194 -12.22 -1.94 3.95
C ILE A 194 -10.69 -1.77 4.04
N GLY A 195 -10.04 -2.58 4.89
CA GLY A 195 -8.61 -2.48 5.14
C GLY A 195 -7.73 -2.82 3.93
N ILE A 196 -8.08 -3.87 3.19
CA ILE A 196 -7.28 -4.26 2.01
C ILE A 196 -7.54 -3.33 0.83
N ILE A 197 -8.75 -2.81 0.63
CA ILE A 197 -9.02 -1.81 -0.41
C ILE A 197 -8.20 -0.54 -0.18
N GLY A 198 -8.09 -0.10 1.09
CA GLY A 198 -7.25 1.05 1.44
C GLY A 198 -5.77 0.86 1.09
N PHE A 199 -5.24 -0.34 1.34
CA PHE A 199 -3.85 -0.70 1.03
C PHE A 199 -3.60 -0.94 -0.46
N GLY A 200 -4.46 -1.71 -1.13
CA GLY A 200 -4.32 -1.98 -2.56
C GLY A 200 -4.35 -0.71 -3.42
N PHE A 201 -5.15 0.30 -3.05
CA PHE A 201 -5.17 1.55 -3.81
C PHE A 201 -3.87 2.35 -3.80
N THR A 202 -2.96 2.19 -2.81
CA THR A 202 -1.64 2.87 -2.85
C THR A 202 -0.64 2.25 -3.84
N LYS A 203 -1.01 1.12 -4.46
CA LYS A 203 -0.19 0.39 -5.44
C LYS A 203 -0.90 0.31 -6.80
N LEU A 204 -2.23 0.09 -6.80
CA LEU A 204 -3.09 0.28 -7.97
C LEU A 204 -2.91 1.68 -8.58
N MET A 205 -2.60 2.66 -7.74
CA MET A 205 -2.03 3.94 -8.12
C MET A 205 -0.55 3.94 -7.69
N PRO A 206 0.44 3.64 -8.56
CA PRO A 206 1.85 3.36 -8.21
C PRO A 206 2.58 4.46 -7.42
N THR A 207 2.25 4.53 -6.13
CA THR A 207 2.72 5.54 -5.16
C THR A 207 3.39 4.88 -3.97
N GLN A 208 3.15 3.59 -3.71
CA GLN A 208 3.84 2.86 -2.66
C GLN A 208 5.26 2.46 -3.07
N LEU A 209 5.42 1.94 -4.29
CA LEU A 209 6.70 1.49 -4.86
C LEU A 209 7.06 2.30 -6.13
N PRO A 210 7.13 3.65 -6.06
CA PRO A 210 7.29 4.48 -7.24
C PRO A 210 8.59 4.16 -7.99
N TYR A 211 8.55 4.37 -9.31
CA TYR A 211 9.70 4.15 -10.20
C TYR A 211 10.98 4.84 -9.65
N PRO A 212 12.14 4.17 -9.69
CA PRO A 212 13.37 4.70 -9.11
C PRO A 212 13.70 6.11 -9.62
N SER A 213 14.03 7.01 -8.68
CA SER A 213 14.52 8.35 -9.00
C SER A 213 15.87 8.26 -9.72
N LEU A 214 16.29 9.32 -10.41
CA LEU A 214 17.58 9.32 -11.10
C LEU A 214 18.76 9.12 -10.13
N GLY A 215 18.69 9.72 -8.93
CA GLY A 215 19.65 9.49 -7.85
C GLY A 215 19.70 8.03 -7.36
N LEU A 216 18.54 7.37 -7.27
CA LEU A 216 18.48 5.94 -6.94
C LEU A 216 19.08 5.06 -8.05
N LEU A 217 18.85 5.40 -9.32
CA LEU A 217 19.47 4.69 -10.46
C LEU A 217 20.99 4.91 -10.58
N ASN A 218 21.53 5.94 -9.91
CA ASN A 218 22.97 6.22 -9.83
C ASN A 218 23.64 5.61 -8.58
N THR A 219 22.84 5.09 -7.64
CA THR A 219 23.33 4.48 -6.39
C THR A 219 24.00 3.13 -6.68
N ASN A 220 25.09 2.81 -5.98
CA ASN A 220 25.73 1.50 -6.16
C ASN A 220 24.80 0.39 -5.65
N PHE A 221 24.70 -0.75 -6.34
CA PHE A 221 23.77 -1.82 -5.95
C PHE A 221 24.01 -2.33 -4.52
N GLY A 222 25.27 -2.44 -4.08
CA GLY A 222 25.64 -2.84 -2.73
C GLY A 222 25.33 -1.82 -1.62
N ASP A 223 24.97 -0.59 -1.97
CA ASP A 223 24.51 0.42 -1.01
C ASP A 223 22.99 0.35 -0.74
N LEU A 224 22.26 -0.55 -1.40
CA LEU A 224 20.81 -0.71 -1.24
C LEU A 224 20.48 -1.83 -0.23
N THR A 225 19.53 -1.59 0.68
CA THR A 225 19.03 -2.66 1.58
C THR A 225 18.22 -3.70 0.82
N ALA A 226 18.07 -4.90 1.39
CA ALA A 226 17.23 -5.96 0.82
C ALA A 226 15.78 -5.47 0.55
N GLN A 227 15.19 -4.74 1.51
CA GLN A 227 13.91 -4.06 1.36
C GLN A 227 13.91 -3.14 0.14
N LYS A 228 14.93 -2.27 0.02
CA LYS A 228 15.02 -1.31 -1.09
C LYS A 228 15.14 -2.00 -2.44
N ILE A 229 15.96 -3.05 -2.54
CA ILE A 229 16.12 -3.85 -3.76
C ILE A 229 14.77 -4.45 -4.19
N TYR A 230 14.03 -5.07 -3.26
CA TYR A 230 12.69 -5.60 -3.56
C TYR A 230 11.70 -4.49 -3.98
N TRP A 231 11.73 -3.35 -3.31
CA TRP A 231 10.84 -2.23 -3.63
C TRP A 231 11.12 -1.64 -5.02
N LEU A 232 12.39 -1.51 -5.40
CA LEU A 232 12.77 -1.01 -6.72
C LEU A 232 12.55 -2.05 -7.83
N SER A 233 12.68 -3.36 -7.57
CA SER A 233 12.43 -4.40 -8.59
C SER A 233 10.95 -4.46 -9.01
N ILE A 234 10.03 -4.18 -8.09
CA ILE A 234 8.61 -3.98 -8.41
C ILE A 234 8.40 -2.62 -9.10
N GLY A 235 8.98 -1.54 -8.55
CA GLY A 235 8.77 -0.17 -9.05
C GLY A 235 9.30 0.11 -10.46
N ILE A 236 10.25 -0.68 -10.97
CA ILE A 236 10.65 -0.62 -12.39
C ILE A 236 9.61 -1.21 -13.34
N VAL A 237 8.64 -1.98 -12.84
CA VAL A 237 7.49 -2.50 -13.61
C VAL A 237 6.16 -2.05 -12.97
N PRO A 238 5.77 -0.76 -13.07
CA PRO A 238 4.55 -0.26 -12.41
C PRO A 238 3.26 -0.99 -12.79
N TRP A 239 3.18 -1.59 -13.98
CA TRP A 239 2.02 -2.41 -14.37
C TRP A 239 1.92 -3.75 -13.62
N TYR A 240 3.03 -4.26 -13.09
CA TYR A 240 3.01 -5.42 -12.18
C TYR A 240 2.48 -5.02 -10.80
N GLU A 241 2.89 -3.84 -10.28
CA GLU A 241 2.31 -3.24 -9.06
C GLU A 241 0.79 -3.00 -9.23
N VAL A 242 0.35 -2.49 -10.39
CA VAL A 242 -1.10 -2.38 -10.67
C VAL A 242 -1.77 -3.76 -10.70
N PHE A 243 -1.17 -4.76 -11.32
CA PHE A 243 -1.73 -6.11 -11.41
C PHE A 243 -1.90 -6.77 -10.04
N THR A 244 -0.88 -6.73 -9.17
CA THR A 244 -0.95 -7.31 -7.82
C THR A 244 -2.12 -6.72 -7.01
N ASP A 245 -2.47 -5.47 -7.29
CA ASP A 245 -3.41 -4.73 -6.46
C ASP A 245 -4.81 -4.58 -7.08
N VAL A 246 -4.96 -4.89 -8.36
CA VAL A 246 -6.23 -5.39 -8.88
C VAL A 246 -6.66 -6.63 -8.10
N VAL A 247 -5.74 -7.55 -7.75
CA VAL A 247 -6.08 -8.74 -6.94
C VAL A 247 -6.46 -8.35 -5.50
N GLU A 248 -5.69 -7.48 -4.83
CA GLU A 248 -6.01 -7.00 -3.48
C GLU A 248 -7.36 -6.27 -3.41
N VAL A 249 -7.61 -5.31 -4.32
CA VAL A 249 -8.87 -4.55 -4.37
C VAL A 249 -10.05 -5.43 -4.77
N ALA A 250 -9.88 -6.36 -5.72
CA ALA A 250 -10.93 -7.32 -6.08
C ALA A 250 -11.28 -8.24 -4.90
N ALA A 251 -10.28 -8.77 -4.20
CA ALA A 251 -10.49 -9.58 -3.00
C ALA A 251 -11.32 -8.82 -1.94
N GLY A 252 -10.95 -7.56 -1.67
CA GLY A 252 -11.70 -6.70 -0.75
C GLY A 252 -13.11 -6.36 -1.21
N ALA A 253 -13.31 -6.04 -2.49
CA ALA A 253 -14.62 -5.73 -3.06
C ALA A 253 -15.57 -6.95 -2.98
N LEU A 254 -15.06 -8.14 -3.29
CA LEU A 254 -15.80 -9.40 -3.18
C LEU A 254 -16.24 -9.68 -1.73
N LEU A 255 -15.48 -9.25 -0.71
CA LEU A 255 -15.85 -9.41 0.70
C LEU A 255 -17.07 -8.58 1.11
N PHE A 256 -17.45 -7.52 0.40
CA PHE A 256 -18.70 -6.76 0.68
C PHE A 256 -19.97 -7.53 0.27
N PHE A 257 -19.88 -8.52 -0.62
CA PHE A 257 -21.03 -9.29 -1.11
C PHE A 257 -21.05 -10.69 -0.50
N ARG A 258 -22.17 -11.08 0.12
CA ARG A 258 -22.27 -12.34 0.88
C ARG A 258 -22.02 -13.59 0.02
N ALA A 259 -22.42 -13.54 -1.26
CA ALA A 259 -22.28 -14.62 -2.21
C ALA A 259 -20.81 -14.90 -2.61
N THR A 260 -19.97 -13.86 -2.62
CA THR A 260 -18.56 -13.93 -3.05
C THR A 260 -17.57 -13.97 -1.89
N THR A 261 -18.06 -14.14 -0.65
CA THR A 261 -17.22 -14.22 0.57
C THR A 261 -16.09 -15.24 0.43
N PHE A 262 -16.36 -16.41 -0.16
CA PHE A 262 -15.34 -17.45 -0.36
C PHE A 262 -14.22 -16.97 -1.30
N TRP A 263 -14.58 -16.48 -2.49
CA TRP A 263 -13.65 -15.96 -3.48
C TRP A 263 -12.83 -14.77 -2.96
N GLY A 264 -13.47 -13.82 -2.29
CA GLY A 264 -12.77 -12.70 -1.65
C GLY A 264 -11.81 -13.15 -0.56
N ALA A 265 -12.19 -14.14 0.26
CA ALA A 265 -11.34 -14.65 1.33
C ALA A 265 -10.17 -15.51 0.83
N ILE A 266 -10.35 -16.35 -0.20
CA ILE A 266 -9.25 -17.19 -0.73
C ILE A 266 -8.23 -16.36 -1.50
N LEU A 267 -8.67 -15.35 -2.27
CA LEU A 267 -7.78 -14.39 -2.93
C LEU A 267 -7.01 -13.56 -1.89
N LEU A 268 -7.70 -13.05 -0.87
CA LEU A 268 -7.08 -12.29 0.21
C LEU A 268 -6.06 -13.14 0.99
N PHE A 269 -6.38 -14.41 1.27
CA PHE A 269 -5.46 -15.31 1.96
C PHE A 269 -4.21 -15.58 1.13
N GLY A 270 -4.37 -15.95 -0.15
CA GLY A 270 -3.26 -16.30 -1.03
C GLY A 270 -2.30 -15.12 -1.25
N ALA A 271 -2.82 -13.96 -1.66
CA ALA A 271 -2.00 -12.78 -1.91
C ALA A 271 -1.29 -12.29 -0.64
N LEU A 272 -1.98 -12.25 0.51
CA LEU A 272 -1.40 -11.67 1.72
C LEU A 272 -0.46 -12.66 2.43
N ALA A 273 -0.63 -13.97 2.27
CA ALA A 273 0.32 -14.96 2.80
C ALA A 273 1.70 -14.85 2.11
N ASP A 274 1.72 -14.64 0.79
CA ASP A 274 2.95 -14.35 0.05
C ASP A 274 3.59 -13.04 0.52
N ILE A 275 2.80 -11.96 0.63
CA ILE A 275 3.28 -10.66 1.13
C ILE A 275 3.83 -10.76 2.56
N VAL A 276 3.25 -11.58 3.44
CA VAL A 276 3.81 -11.87 4.78
C VAL A 276 5.20 -12.49 4.66
N TYR A 277 5.36 -13.51 3.82
CA TYR A 277 6.64 -14.17 3.61
C TYR A 277 7.70 -13.21 3.05
N VAL A 278 7.36 -12.45 2.00
CA VAL A 278 8.19 -11.40 1.41
C VAL A 278 8.61 -10.36 2.46
N ASN A 279 7.71 -9.92 3.33
CA ASN A 279 8.05 -8.95 4.37
C ASN A 279 9.04 -9.51 5.41
N PHE A 280 8.98 -10.80 5.74
CA PHE A 280 9.99 -11.43 6.59
C PHE A 280 11.31 -11.66 5.85
N ALA A 281 11.28 -12.03 4.56
CA ALA A 281 12.46 -12.33 3.77
C ALA A 281 13.30 -11.08 3.41
N TYR A 282 12.64 -9.95 3.17
CA TYR A 282 13.28 -8.69 2.73
C TYR A 282 13.27 -7.57 3.80
N ASP A 283 12.89 -7.87 5.05
CA ASP A 283 12.72 -6.89 6.14
C ASP A 283 11.79 -5.71 5.75
N GLY A 284 10.60 -6.07 5.22
CA GLY A 284 9.67 -5.12 4.60
C GLY A 284 8.94 -4.18 5.56
N GLY A 285 8.93 -4.47 6.86
CA GLY A 285 8.29 -3.65 7.90
C GLY A 285 6.76 -3.61 7.87
N VAL A 286 6.09 -4.50 7.12
CA VAL A 286 4.62 -4.56 7.00
C VAL A 286 4.03 -5.96 7.32
N HIS A 287 4.86 -6.93 7.74
CA HIS A 287 4.45 -8.30 8.09
C HIS A 287 3.31 -8.36 9.10
N GLY A 288 3.27 -7.47 10.09
CA GLY A 288 2.18 -7.42 11.07
C GLY A 288 0.82 -7.07 10.42
N TYR A 289 0.78 -6.08 9.53
CA TYR A 289 -0.47 -5.66 8.90
C TYR A 289 -0.92 -6.60 7.77
N SER A 290 0.02 -7.25 7.06
CA SER A 290 -0.35 -8.29 6.10
C SER A 290 -0.84 -9.58 6.78
N SER A 291 -0.16 -10.04 7.84
CA SER A 291 -0.58 -11.20 8.65
C SER A 291 -1.98 -11.03 9.25
N TYR A 292 -2.39 -9.79 9.51
CA TYR A 292 -3.72 -9.49 10.02
C TYR A 292 -4.81 -9.89 9.02
N PHE A 293 -4.62 -9.59 7.73
CA PHE A 293 -5.55 -10.00 6.68
C PHE A 293 -5.50 -11.50 6.41
N VAL A 294 -4.34 -12.16 6.54
CA VAL A 294 -4.23 -13.62 6.51
C VAL A 294 -5.06 -14.25 7.63
N LEU A 295 -4.97 -13.71 8.85
CA LEU A 295 -5.76 -14.17 10.01
C LEU A 295 -7.28 -13.95 9.81
N LEU A 296 -7.70 -12.77 9.33
CA LEU A 296 -9.11 -12.48 9.05
C LEU A 296 -9.67 -13.35 7.92
N SER A 297 -8.91 -13.53 6.83
CA SER A 297 -9.33 -14.36 5.69
C SER A 297 -9.39 -15.84 6.06
N ALA A 298 -8.40 -16.36 6.79
CA ALA A 298 -8.41 -17.72 7.34
C ALA A 298 -9.67 -17.98 8.19
N PHE A 299 -10.03 -17.07 9.09
CA PHE A 299 -11.26 -17.18 9.87
C PHE A 299 -12.53 -17.28 9.00
N LEU A 300 -12.59 -16.51 7.91
CA LEU A 300 -13.72 -16.58 6.97
C LEU A 300 -13.75 -17.89 6.18
N LEU A 301 -12.58 -18.46 5.87
CA LEU A 301 -12.41 -19.74 5.18
C LEU A 301 -12.82 -20.95 6.04
N ILE A 302 -12.67 -20.91 7.37
CA ILE A 302 -13.07 -22.01 8.28
C ILE A 302 -14.50 -22.50 8.02
N ASN A 303 -15.45 -21.60 7.73
CA ASN A 303 -16.84 -21.97 7.43
C ASN A 303 -17.00 -22.85 6.18
N TYR A 304 -16.04 -22.82 5.25
CA TYR A 304 -16.08 -23.55 3.99
C TYR A 304 -15.32 -24.88 4.04
N ILE A 305 -14.33 -25.02 4.94
CA ILE A 305 -13.49 -26.23 5.06
C ILE A 305 -14.29 -27.53 5.11
N PRO A 306 -15.36 -27.70 5.92
CA PRO A 306 -16.12 -28.95 5.96
C PRO A 306 -16.83 -29.27 4.62
N SER A 307 -17.26 -28.23 3.89
CA SER A 307 -17.92 -28.41 2.60
C SER A 307 -16.91 -28.75 1.51
N LEU A 308 -15.77 -28.06 1.48
CA LEU A 308 -14.68 -28.33 0.54
C LEU A 308 -14.06 -29.71 0.77
N TYR A 309 -13.87 -30.13 2.02
CA TYR A 309 -13.35 -31.44 2.35
C TYR A 309 -14.32 -32.56 1.94
N ASN A 310 -15.63 -32.38 2.17
CA ASN A 310 -16.63 -33.35 1.71
C ASN A 310 -16.70 -33.42 0.19
N LEU A 311 -16.59 -32.29 -0.51
CA LEU A 311 -16.68 -32.23 -1.99
C LEU A 311 -15.40 -32.71 -2.69
N LEU A 312 -14.22 -32.24 -2.27
CA LEU A 312 -12.96 -32.42 -2.99
C LEU A 312 -12.13 -33.62 -2.49
N ILE A 313 -12.33 -34.06 -1.24
CA ILE A 313 -11.53 -35.16 -0.65
C ILE A 313 -12.37 -36.42 -0.41
N LYS A 314 -13.66 -36.27 -0.09
CA LYS A 314 -14.59 -37.41 0.04
C LYS A 314 -15.48 -37.61 -1.18
N GLU A 315 -15.38 -36.73 -2.19
CA GLU A 315 -16.15 -36.79 -3.45
C GLU A 315 -17.67 -36.86 -3.26
N ARG A 316 -18.18 -36.27 -2.15
CA ARG A 316 -19.60 -36.30 -1.81
C ARG A 316 -20.30 -35.06 -2.34
N PHE A 317 -21.45 -35.27 -2.98
CA PHE A 317 -22.38 -34.19 -3.29
C PHE A 317 -22.66 -33.37 -2.02
N THR A 318 -22.31 -32.08 -2.08
CA THR A 318 -22.27 -31.20 -0.92
C THR A 318 -22.95 -29.88 -1.24
N VAL A 319 -24.02 -29.57 -0.51
CA VAL A 319 -24.71 -28.27 -0.59
C VAL A 319 -24.22 -27.38 0.56
N PRO A 320 -23.57 -26.23 0.29
CA PRO A 320 -23.12 -25.33 1.35
C PRO A 320 -24.30 -24.77 2.16
N SER A 321 -24.36 -25.09 3.46
CA SER A 321 -25.38 -24.55 4.35
C SER A 321 -24.97 -23.15 4.84
N HIS A 322 -25.84 -22.16 4.64
CA HIS A 322 -25.60 -20.78 5.05
C HIS A 322 -26.80 -20.24 5.83
N TYR A 323 -26.53 -19.62 6.99
CA TYR A 323 -27.56 -18.90 7.75
C TYR A 323 -27.59 -17.43 7.32
N TYR A 324 -28.80 -16.89 7.15
CA TYR A 324 -29.01 -15.49 6.84
C TYR A 324 -30.19 -14.97 7.68
N PRO A 325 -30.03 -13.89 8.46
CA PRO A 325 -31.15 -13.27 9.16
C PRO A 325 -32.15 -12.67 8.17
N THR A 326 -33.43 -12.81 8.50
CA THR A 326 -34.53 -12.06 7.87
C THR A 326 -34.52 -10.62 8.40
N PHE A 327 -34.75 -9.65 7.51
CA PHE A 327 -34.78 -8.23 7.84
C PHE A 327 -36.12 -7.64 7.41
N THR A 328 -36.86 -7.03 8.33
CA THR A 328 -38.20 -6.45 8.08
C THR A 328 -38.15 -4.92 7.98
N GLY A 329 -39.00 -4.35 7.12
CA GLY A 329 -39.19 -2.90 6.96
C GLY A 329 -37.89 -2.09 6.95
N TRP A 330 -37.74 -1.20 7.94
CA TRP A 330 -36.61 -0.28 8.10
C TRP A 330 -35.24 -0.99 8.15
N GLN A 331 -35.14 -2.20 8.70
CA GLN A 331 -33.87 -2.93 8.84
C GLN A 331 -33.27 -3.27 7.47
N ARG A 332 -34.12 -3.58 6.48
CA ARG A 332 -33.70 -3.84 5.10
C ARG A 332 -33.08 -2.59 4.48
N TYR A 333 -33.69 -1.42 4.70
CA TYR A 333 -33.19 -0.13 4.22
C TYR A 333 -31.88 0.27 4.91
N VAL A 334 -31.76 0.14 6.24
CA VAL A 334 -30.50 0.38 6.97
C VAL A 334 -29.38 -0.51 6.46
N ARG A 335 -29.63 -1.81 6.27
CA ARG A 335 -28.63 -2.75 5.72
C ARG A 335 -28.17 -2.35 4.31
N ILE A 336 -29.10 -1.91 3.45
CA ILE A 336 -28.78 -1.46 2.10
C ILE A 336 -27.99 -0.14 2.17
N GLY A 337 -28.46 0.83 2.94
CA GLY A 337 -27.81 2.13 3.13
C GLY A 337 -26.37 2.00 3.64
N LEU A 338 -26.14 1.25 4.72
CA LEU A 338 -24.80 1.01 5.27
C LEU A 338 -23.86 0.33 4.26
N LYS A 339 -24.35 -0.67 3.52
CA LYS A 339 -23.56 -1.33 2.47
C LYS A 339 -23.22 -0.36 1.34
N THR A 340 -24.21 0.38 0.83
CA THR A 340 -24.03 1.33 -0.27
C THR A 340 -23.10 2.47 0.14
N ALA A 341 -23.22 3.00 1.37
CA ALA A 341 -22.32 4.00 1.91
C ALA A 341 -20.88 3.46 2.06
N THR A 342 -20.70 2.23 2.54
CA THR A 342 -19.37 1.60 2.63
C THR A 342 -18.73 1.48 1.25
N ILE A 343 -19.47 1.00 0.24
CA ILE A 343 -18.99 0.89 -1.14
C ILE A 343 -18.68 2.28 -1.72
N GLY A 344 -19.57 3.26 -1.56
CA GLY A 344 -19.37 4.62 -2.03
C GLY A 344 -18.13 5.28 -1.42
N VAL A 345 -17.94 5.17 -0.11
CA VAL A 345 -16.77 5.75 0.58
C VAL A 345 -15.48 5.01 0.24
N PHE A 346 -15.45 3.68 0.39
CA PHE A 346 -14.19 2.93 0.31
C PHE A 346 -13.82 2.42 -1.08
N LEU A 347 -14.74 2.26 -2.03
CA LEU A 347 -14.39 1.89 -3.42
C LEU A 347 -14.43 3.08 -4.39
N VAL A 348 -15.34 4.05 -4.22
CA VAL A 348 -15.49 5.16 -5.19
C VAL A 348 -14.75 6.41 -4.73
N LEU A 349 -15.10 6.96 -3.56
CA LEU A 349 -14.51 8.19 -3.05
C LEU A 349 -13.02 8.01 -2.72
N LEU A 350 -12.65 6.90 -2.05
CA LEU A 350 -11.25 6.59 -1.76
C LEU A 350 -10.41 6.38 -3.03
N PHE A 351 -10.94 5.71 -4.06
CA PHE A 351 -10.28 5.60 -5.36
C PHE A 351 -10.02 6.98 -5.97
N TRP A 352 -11.02 7.86 -5.96
CA TRP A 352 -10.89 9.22 -6.49
C TRP A 352 -9.80 10.03 -5.78
N VAL A 353 -9.79 10.07 -4.44
CA VAL A 353 -8.75 10.82 -3.70
C VAL A 353 -7.37 10.18 -3.81
N GLN A 354 -7.27 8.86 -4.00
CA GLN A 354 -6.00 8.16 -4.29
C GLN A 354 -5.50 8.48 -5.71
N TYR A 355 -6.37 8.54 -6.71
CA TYR A 355 -6.02 9.00 -8.06
C TYR A 355 -5.53 10.46 -8.05
N VAL A 356 -6.22 11.35 -7.33
CA VAL A 356 -5.79 12.74 -7.13
C VAL A 356 -4.42 12.79 -6.44
N ASN A 357 -4.18 11.97 -5.41
CA ASN A 357 -2.88 11.89 -4.75
C ASN A 357 -1.78 11.44 -5.72
N PHE A 358 -1.97 10.32 -6.42
CA PHE A 358 -1.04 9.79 -7.40
C PHE A 358 -0.71 10.79 -8.50
N ARG A 359 -1.71 11.53 -9.00
CA ARG A 359 -1.49 12.45 -10.11
C ARG A 359 -0.85 13.78 -9.68
N TYR A 360 -1.19 14.31 -8.50
CA TYR A 360 -0.87 15.70 -8.15
C TYR A 360 -0.15 15.90 -6.80
N ASP A 361 -0.14 14.90 -5.91
CA ASP A 361 0.50 15.01 -4.59
C ASP A 361 1.11 13.69 -4.04
N PRO A 362 1.92 12.96 -4.83
CA PRO A 362 2.28 11.56 -4.53
C PRO A 362 3.06 11.41 -3.22
N TYR A 363 2.55 10.64 -2.27
CA TYR A 363 3.00 10.71 -0.87
C TYR A 363 4.45 10.25 -0.56
N LYS A 364 5.16 9.61 -1.50
CA LYS A 364 6.57 9.18 -1.37
C LYS A 364 7.58 10.17 -1.96
N GLN A 365 7.15 11.01 -2.90
CA GLN A 365 8.00 11.93 -3.66
C GLN A 365 7.50 13.36 -3.45
N PRO A 366 8.38 14.38 -3.35
CA PRO A 366 7.95 15.78 -3.37
C PRO A 366 6.96 16.06 -4.51
N ALA A 367 5.83 16.70 -4.20
CA ALA A 367 4.89 17.20 -5.20
C ALA A 367 5.37 18.50 -5.85
N GLN A 368 6.22 19.26 -5.15
CA GLN A 368 6.89 20.44 -5.68
C GLN A 368 7.74 20.09 -6.90
N LYS A 369 7.51 20.83 -7.99
CA LYS A 369 8.26 20.73 -9.24
C LYS A 369 9.70 21.18 -9.03
N GLY A 370 10.64 20.43 -9.62
CA GLY A 370 12.03 20.86 -9.72
C GLY A 370 12.19 21.95 -10.78
N VAL A 371 13.20 22.83 -10.62
CA VAL A 371 13.54 23.90 -11.58
C VAL A 371 13.83 23.27 -12.95
N PRO A 372 13.04 23.55 -14.01
CA PRO A 372 13.10 22.81 -15.29
C PRO A 372 14.49 22.74 -15.90
N GLU A 373 15.22 23.85 -15.90
CA GLU A 373 16.57 23.99 -16.46
C GLU A 373 17.60 23.16 -15.70
N LEU A 374 17.34 22.85 -14.42
CA LEU A 374 18.25 22.07 -13.58
C LEU A 374 18.01 20.56 -13.67
N ARG A 375 16.81 20.09 -14.02
CA ARG A 375 16.43 18.65 -14.01
C ARG A 375 17.40 17.80 -14.85
N GLY A 376 18.04 16.78 -14.27
CA GLY A 376 18.97 15.87 -14.98
C GLY A 376 20.13 15.36 -14.14
N ASN A 377 21.01 14.57 -14.78
CA ASN A 377 22.28 14.09 -14.22
C ASN A 377 23.45 14.97 -14.68
N TYR A 378 24.46 15.11 -13.83
CA TYR A 378 25.62 15.96 -14.07
C TYR A 378 26.92 15.33 -13.57
N ASN A 379 27.98 15.52 -14.38
CA ASN A 379 29.35 15.36 -13.93
C ASN A 379 29.78 16.63 -13.19
N VAL A 380 30.43 16.46 -12.03
CA VAL A 380 31.06 17.56 -11.30
C VAL A 380 32.44 17.81 -11.89
N THR A 381 32.55 18.73 -12.85
CA THR A 381 33.80 19.00 -13.59
C THR A 381 34.72 19.96 -12.85
N GLU A 382 34.17 20.87 -12.04
CA GLU A 382 34.95 21.70 -11.13
C GLU A 382 34.28 21.76 -9.75
N PHE A 383 35.09 21.74 -8.69
CA PHE A 383 34.63 21.90 -7.31
C PHE A 383 35.65 22.76 -6.56
N ARG A 384 35.20 23.83 -5.90
CA ARG A 384 36.01 24.66 -5.01
C ARG A 384 35.34 24.78 -3.66
N LEU A 385 36.14 24.73 -2.60
CA LEU A 385 35.73 24.98 -1.21
C LEU A 385 36.63 26.07 -0.62
N ASN A 386 36.05 27.11 -0.04
CA ASN A 386 36.76 28.30 0.43
C ASN A 386 37.73 28.88 -0.62
N GLY A 387 37.26 28.94 -1.88
CA GLY A 387 38.03 29.38 -3.05
C GLY A 387 39.07 28.38 -3.59
N LYS A 388 39.47 27.36 -2.81
CA LYS A 388 40.47 26.36 -3.20
C LYS A 388 39.83 25.26 -4.06
N VAL A 389 40.39 25.00 -5.24
CA VAL A 389 40.00 23.88 -6.11
C VAL A 389 40.30 22.55 -5.42
N LEU A 390 39.32 21.65 -5.38
CA LEU A 390 39.49 20.25 -4.99
C LEU A 390 39.47 19.38 -6.27
N PRO A 391 40.62 18.80 -6.68
CA PRO A 391 40.67 17.95 -7.87
C PRO A 391 39.82 16.70 -7.69
N TYR A 392 39.41 16.08 -8.79
CA TYR A 392 38.63 14.83 -8.73
C TYR A 392 39.42 13.72 -8.02
N SER A 393 38.79 13.12 -7.00
CA SER A 393 39.23 11.87 -6.40
C SER A 393 38.00 11.06 -5.99
N PRO A 394 37.92 9.77 -6.35
CA PRO A 394 36.82 8.91 -5.91
C PRO A 394 36.86 8.62 -4.41
N LEU A 395 37.96 8.98 -3.72
CA LEU A 395 38.13 8.80 -2.27
C LEU A 395 37.81 10.06 -1.45
N ASP A 396 37.52 11.19 -2.10
CA ASP A 396 37.23 12.46 -1.42
C ASP A 396 35.84 12.43 -0.73
N SER A 397 35.83 12.72 0.57
CA SER A 397 34.64 12.65 1.43
C SER A 397 33.78 13.93 1.42
N VAL A 398 34.28 15.00 0.80
CA VAL A 398 33.66 16.34 0.74
C VAL A 398 33.30 16.72 -0.69
N ARG A 399 34.19 16.48 -1.66
CA ARG A 399 33.96 16.78 -3.08
C ARG A 399 32.80 15.93 -3.62
N TRP A 400 31.84 16.59 -4.25
CA TRP A 400 30.77 15.89 -4.97
C TRP A 400 31.36 15.16 -6.18
N GLN A 401 31.02 13.89 -6.37
CA GLN A 401 31.49 13.06 -7.48
C GLN A 401 30.57 13.24 -8.70
N GLU A 402 29.27 13.06 -8.48
CA GLU A 402 28.18 13.28 -9.44
C GLU A 402 27.04 14.02 -8.72
N ALA A 403 26.19 14.72 -9.48
CA ALA A 403 25.01 15.41 -8.96
C ALA A 403 23.80 15.17 -9.86
N THR A 404 22.62 15.12 -9.26
CA THR A 404 21.36 14.83 -9.95
C THR A 404 20.22 15.66 -9.39
N PHE A 405 19.59 16.46 -10.24
CA PHE A 405 18.32 17.13 -9.94
C PHE A 405 17.17 16.29 -10.49
N GLU A 406 16.22 15.93 -9.62
CA GLU A 406 15.03 15.17 -10.03
C GLU A 406 14.02 16.06 -10.77
N ASN A 407 12.94 15.45 -11.29
CA ASN A 407 11.81 16.19 -11.86
C ASN A 407 11.06 17.03 -10.81
N TRP A 408 11.17 16.65 -9.55
CA TRP A 408 10.66 17.33 -8.37
C TRP A 408 11.78 18.06 -7.61
N SER A 409 11.46 18.78 -6.53
CA SER A 409 12.39 19.64 -5.79
C SER A 409 13.41 18.88 -4.91
N THR A 410 14.15 17.94 -5.52
CA THR A 410 15.22 17.19 -4.87
C THR A 410 16.52 17.26 -5.67
N LEU A 411 17.60 17.59 -4.96
CA LEU A 411 18.97 17.43 -5.42
C LEU A 411 19.57 16.23 -4.68
N THR A 412 20.21 15.33 -5.42
CA THR A 412 21.09 14.31 -4.84
C THR A 412 22.52 14.49 -5.34
N PHE A 413 23.50 14.15 -4.51
CA PHE A 413 24.91 14.16 -4.90
C PHE A 413 25.68 13.09 -4.11
N LYS A 414 26.76 12.58 -4.69
CA LYS A 414 27.56 11.50 -4.11
C LYS A 414 28.87 12.05 -3.55
N THR A 415 29.27 11.64 -2.35
CA THR A 415 30.64 11.85 -1.83
C THR A 415 31.19 10.53 -1.26
N ASN A 416 32.49 10.41 -1.03
CA ASN A 416 33.05 9.22 -0.35
C ASN A 416 32.89 9.32 1.18
N ARG A 417 31.65 9.43 1.66
CA ARG A 417 31.32 9.54 3.09
C ARG A 417 30.03 8.80 3.41
N ALA A 418 30.14 7.77 4.25
CA ALA A 418 29.00 7.00 4.72
C ALA A 418 27.90 7.90 5.33
N VAL A 419 26.67 7.78 4.80
CA VAL A 419 25.47 8.40 5.35
C VAL A 419 24.81 7.49 6.39
N PRO A 420 24.10 8.04 7.40
CA PRO A 420 23.33 7.21 8.33
C PRO A 420 22.15 6.55 7.61
N LEU A 421 22.02 5.24 7.73
CA LEU A 421 20.95 4.48 7.09
C LEU A 421 19.56 4.79 7.69
N ASP A 422 18.62 5.16 6.83
CA ASP A 422 17.20 5.27 7.19
C ASP A 422 16.45 3.96 6.85
N LEU A 423 15.91 3.32 7.89
CA LEU A 423 15.08 2.11 7.83
C LEU A 423 13.58 2.42 8.04
N SER A 424 13.15 3.65 7.76
CA SER A 424 11.73 3.98 7.64
C SER A 424 11.12 3.36 6.36
N ASN A 425 9.88 3.70 6.05
CA ASN A 425 9.25 3.35 4.77
C ASN A 425 9.31 4.50 3.73
N GLY A 426 10.03 5.59 3.98
CA GLY A 426 10.25 6.64 2.96
C GLY A 426 9.06 7.56 2.67
N GLY A 427 8.05 7.61 3.55
CA GLY A 427 6.89 8.50 3.41
C GLY A 427 5.57 7.90 3.86
N GLY A 428 4.46 8.57 3.50
CA GLY A 428 3.09 8.23 3.89
C GLY A 428 2.65 8.98 5.14
N ALA A 429 3.52 8.95 6.16
CA ALA A 429 3.62 9.93 7.26
C ALA A 429 3.23 11.38 6.85
N PRO A 430 4.07 12.04 6.03
CA PRO A 430 4.21 13.49 6.13
C PRO A 430 3.52 14.27 5.01
N MET A 431 3.10 15.49 5.35
CA MET A 431 2.50 16.44 4.43
C MET A 431 3.54 17.39 3.80
N ARG A 432 4.70 17.63 4.46
CA ARG A 432 5.80 18.37 3.83
C ARG A 432 6.64 17.49 2.92
N ASP A 433 7.00 18.06 1.78
CA ASP A 433 7.81 17.42 0.76
C ASP A 433 9.25 17.13 1.21
N LEU A 434 9.81 18.01 2.07
CA LEU A 434 11.06 17.78 2.81
C LEU A 434 11.09 16.45 3.59
N ASN A 435 9.92 16.00 4.05
CA ASN A 435 9.77 14.78 4.83
C ASN A 435 9.38 13.57 3.97
N ARG A 436 9.26 13.72 2.64
CA ARG A 436 9.09 12.61 1.69
C ARG A 436 10.47 12.07 1.32
N THR A 437 10.86 10.99 1.99
CA THR A 437 12.25 10.53 2.08
C THR A 437 12.58 9.31 1.22
N PHE A 438 11.70 8.91 0.29
CA PHE A 438 11.88 7.68 -0.49
C PHE A 438 13.23 7.56 -1.21
N GLU A 439 13.86 8.66 -1.62
CA GLU A 439 15.16 8.65 -2.30
C GLU A 439 16.34 8.36 -1.35
N LEU A 440 16.17 8.50 -0.03
CA LEU A 440 17.20 8.23 0.99
C LEU A 440 16.94 6.95 1.80
N THR A 441 15.68 6.54 1.91
CA THR A 441 15.30 5.35 2.69
C THR A 441 15.80 4.07 2.04
N GLY A 442 16.46 3.23 2.83
CA GLY A 442 17.09 1.99 2.38
C GLY A 442 18.35 2.20 1.53
N VAL A 443 18.95 3.41 1.58
CA VAL A 443 20.17 3.78 0.86
C VAL A 443 21.29 4.05 1.86
N ALA A 444 22.41 3.36 1.68
CA ALA A 444 23.66 3.52 2.41
C ALA A 444 24.70 4.26 1.52
N GLY A 445 25.99 3.96 1.73
CA GLY A 445 27.06 4.55 0.95
C GLY A 445 27.13 6.08 1.09
N GLY A 446 27.37 6.75 -0.03
CA GLY A 446 27.69 8.18 -0.10
C GLY A 446 26.60 9.10 -0.64
N GLN A 447 25.38 8.61 -0.86
CA GLN A 447 24.33 9.36 -1.54
C GLN A 447 23.65 10.35 -0.59
N ARG A 448 23.89 11.65 -0.80
CA ARG A 448 23.23 12.74 -0.07
C ARG A 448 21.95 13.15 -0.80
N VAL A 449 20.89 13.46 -0.04
CA VAL A 449 19.56 13.79 -0.58
C VAL A 449 19.04 15.05 0.08
N PHE A 450 18.88 16.12 -0.70
CA PHE A 450 18.42 17.43 -0.24
C PHE A 450 17.10 17.80 -0.93
N TYR A 451 16.12 18.23 -0.15
CA TYR A 451 14.98 19.01 -0.66
C TYR A 451 15.45 20.44 -0.91
N TYR A 452 14.85 21.16 -1.86
CA TYR A 452 15.10 22.60 -2.04
C TYR A 452 13.84 23.42 -2.24
N ASP A 453 13.82 24.61 -1.63
CA ASP A 453 12.93 25.70 -2.03
C ASP A 453 13.68 26.59 -3.04
N ALA A 454 13.11 26.80 -4.22
CA ALA A 454 13.70 27.65 -5.26
C ALA A 454 13.11 29.06 -5.23
N ASP A 455 13.96 30.08 -5.17
CA ASP A 455 13.67 31.45 -5.56
C ASP A 455 14.05 31.62 -7.05
N PRO A 456 13.08 31.55 -7.98
CA PRO A 456 13.37 31.62 -9.41
C PRO A 456 13.74 33.05 -9.86
N LYS A 457 13.37 34.08 -9.09
CA LYS A 457 13.62 35.49 -9.44
C LYS A 457 15.08 35.87 -9.19
N ASN A 458 15.64 35.39 -8.07
CA ASN A 458 17.03 35.63 -7.70
C ASN A 458 17.97 34.48 -8.10
N GLN A 459 17.44 33.40 -8.70
CA GLN A 459 18.15 32.17 -9.04
C GLN A 459 18.87 31.54 -7.84
N VAL A 460 18.18 31.42 -6.69
CA VAL A 460 18.73 30.85 -5.44
C VAL A 460 17.96 29.60 -5.03
N LEU A 461 18.70 28.56 -4.65
CA LEU A 461 18.18 27.34 -4.03
C LEU A 461 18.46 27.35 -2.53
N TYR A 462 17.42 27.21 -1.73
CA TYR A 462 17.48 27.01 -0.29
C TYR A 462 17.34 25.52 -0.01
N LEU A 463 18.47 24.82 0.08
CA LEU A 463 18.50 23.37 0.23
C LEU A 463 18.51 22.96 1.71
N GLN A 464 17.78 21.89 2.03
CA GLN A 464 17.78 21.28 3.35
C GLN A 464 17.83 19.75 3.23
N ASP A 465 18.68 19.13 4.05
CA ASP A 465 18.89 17.67 4.04
C ASP A 465 17.58 16.94 4.39
N LYS A 466 17.20 15.95 3.58
CA LYS A 466 16.02 15.13 3.85
C LYS A 466 16.24 14.20 5.03
N TYR A 467 17.48 13.83 5.35
CA TYR A 467 17.79 13.03 6.53
C TYR A 467 17.46 13.80 7.82
N ARG A 468 16.72 13.15 8.73
CA ARG A 468 16.30 13.73 10.02
C ARG A 468 17.02 13.01 11.17
N PRO A 469 18.00 13.65 11.85
CA PRO A 469 18.67 13.06 13.00
C PRO A 469 17.67 12.68 14.10
N GLY A 470 17.64 11.39 14.48
CA GLY A 470 16.73 10.87 15.50
C GLY A 470 15.25 10.83 15.08
N GLY A 471 14.94 10.81 13.78
CA GLY A 471 13.59 10.54 13.28
C GLY A 471 13.07 9.13 13.65
N PRO A 472 11.76 8.87 13.48
CA PRO A 472 11.17 7.55 13.76
C PRO A 472 11.89 6.44 12.98
N ARG A 473 12.46 5.48 13.70
CA ARG A 473 13.08 4.28 13.12
C ARG A 473 12.05 3.16 13.11
N GLY A 474 11.72 2.68 11.91
CA GLY A 474 10.79 1.57 11.71
C GLY A 474 9.31 1.95 11.71
N ASP A 475 8.53 1.06 11.14
CA ASP A 475 7.05 1.01 11.13
C ASP A 475 6.37 2.24 10.51
N GLY A 476 6.07 2.16 9.20
CA GLY A 476 5.20 3.11 8.51
C GLY A 476 3.71 3.06 8.94
N GLY A 477 3.42 2.72 10.19
CA GLY A 477 2.12 2.90 10.84
C GLY A 477 1.81 4.37 11.15
N GLU A 478 0.73 4.63 11.88
CA GLU A 478 0.61 5.90 12.60
C GLU A 478 1.77 6.02 13.61
N GLU A 479 2.31 7.23 13.83
CA GLU A 479 3.03 7.49 15.08
C GLU A 479 2.08 7.09 16.23
N PRO A 480 2.48 6.21 17.16
CA PRO A 480 1.69 5.97 18.35
C PRO A 480 1.67 7.25 19.18
N ASP A 481 0.57 8.01 19.11
CA ASP A 481 0.34 9.19 19.97
C ASP A 481 0.32 8.78 21.47
N ASP A 482 0.20 7.47 21.74
CA ASP A 482 0.37 6.81 23.04
C ASP A 482 1.82 6.75 23.56
N ALA A 483 2.79 7.29 22.81
CA ALA A 483 4.13 7.50 23.32
C ALA A 483 4.12 8.58 24.42
N LYS A 484 3.89 8.15 25.67
CA LYS A 484 4.17 8.90 26.92
C LYS A 484 5.66 9.28 27.10
N THR A 485 6.50 9.12 26.07
CA THR A 485 7.71 9.93 25.92
C THR A 485 7.31 11.40 25.96
N LYS A 486 7.65 12.07 27.06
CA LYS A 486 7.51 13.52 27.30
C LYS A 486 7.40 14.28 25.98
N LYS A 487 6.24 14.91 25.71
CA LYS A 487 6.06 15.85 24.59
C LYS A 487 7.36 16.64 24.46
N PRO A 488 8.15 16.48 23.38
CA PRO A 488 9.43 17.16 23.30
C PRO A 488 9.08 18.65 23.41
N LYS A 489 9.56 19.31 24.48
CA LYS A 489 9.43 20.76 24.62
C LYS A 489 9.86 21.33 23.26
N PRO A 490 9.07 22.17 22.59
CA PRO A 490 9.42 22.66 21.27
C PRO A 490 10.80 23.29 21.36
N LYS A 491 11.83 22.57 20.85
CA LYS A 491 13.15 23.14 20.66
C LYS A 491 12.92 24.36 19.76
N ALA A 492 13.55 25.48 20.12
CA ALA A 492 13.25 26.79 19.56
C ALA A 492 12.96 26.69 18.06
N ALA A 493 11.79 27.18 17.64
CA ALA A 493 11.32 27.09 16.27
C ALA A 493 12.46 27.46 15.33
N VAL A 494 12.86 26.54 14.45
CA VAL A 494 14.18 26.60 13.81
C VAL A 494 14.32 27.96 13.13
N ALA A 495 15.33 28.72 13.54
CA ALA A 495 15.46 30.13 13.16
C ALA A 495 15.24 30.31 11.65
N GLN A 496 14.43 31.31 11.30
CA GLN A 496 14.02 31.59 9.92
C GLN A 496 15.26 31.95 9.10
N TRP A 497 15.77 30.94 8.38
CA TRP A 497 17.06 30.97 7.70
C TRP A 497 16.95 31.35 6.22
N VAL A 498 15.76 31.21 5.65
CA VAL A 498 15.39 31.76 4.34
C VAL A 498 14.97 33.22 4.56
N PRO A 499 15.59 34.21 3.87
CA PRO A 499 15.20 35.61 3.98
C PRO A 499 13.72 35.84 3.67
N LYS A 500 13.11 36.84 4.32
CA LYS A 500 11.69 37.17 4.11
C LYS A 500 11.38 37.53 2.66
N GLU A 501 12.28 38.26 2.00
CA GLU A 501 12.18 38.63 0.58
C GLU A 501 12.16 37.40 -0.34
N ALA A 502 13.08 36.45 -0.09
CA ALA A 502 13.11 35.20 -0.83
C ALA A 502 11.84 34.36 -0.62
N LEU A 503 11.26 34.36 0.59
CA LEU A 503 9.99 33.66 0.85
C LEU A 503 8.80 34.23 0.08
N VAL A 504 8.83 35.52 -0.30
CA VAL A 504 7.81 36.11 -1.19
C VAL A 504 7.95 35.56 -2.61
N ASN A 505 9.18 35.41 -3.12
CA ASN A 505 9.45 34.82 -4.44
C ASN A 505 9.20 33.30 -4.47
N ILE A 506 9.54 32.61 -3.38
CA ILE A 506 9.33 31.17 -3.22
C ILE A 506 7.84 30.88 -3.13
N GLY A 507 7.08 31.56 -2.27
CA GLY A 507 5.66 31.28 -2.03
C GLY A 507 5.38 30.02 -1.20
N ASP A 508 4.11 29.80 -0.83
CA ASP A 508 3.70 28.75 0.10
C ASP A 508 3.63 27.34 -0.52
N GLU A 509 4.05 26.32 0.25
CA GLU A 509 4.17 24.92 -0.19
C GLU A 509 2.81 24.26 -0.51
N ASP A 510 1.73 24.64 0.18
CA ASP A 510 0.37 24.14 -0.05
C ASP A 510 -0.29 24.79 -1.28
N SER A 511 0.07 26.05 -1.59
CA SER A 511 -0.47 26.77 -2.75
C SER A 511 0.08 26.31 -4.11
N LYS A 512 1.22 25.60 -4.13
CA LYS A 512 1.94 25.22 -5.36
C LYS A 512 1.48 23.91 -5.99
N ILE A 513 0.78 23.05 -5.24
CA ILE A 513 0.19 21.83 -5.79
C ILE A 513 -1.12 22.16 -6.54
N ALA A 514 -1.58 21.26 -7.39
CA ALA A 514 -2.81 21.49 -8.15
C ALA A 514 -4.01 21.70 -7.20
N PRO A 515 -4.92 22.68 -7.44
CA PRO A 515 -6.03 23.00 -6.53
C PRO A 515 -6.90 21.80 -6.13
N ILE A 516 -7.08 20.84 -7.05
CA ILE A 516 -7.83 19.59 -6.84
C ILE A 516 -7.24 18.68 -5.76
N ALA A 517 -5.94 18.79 -5.46
CA ALA A 517 -5.25 18.00 -4.45
C ALA A 517 -5.02 18.75 -3.12
N ARG A 518 -5.41 20.02 -3.05
CA ARG A 518 -5.38 20.79 -1.80
C ARG A 518 -6.41 20.23 -0.83
N SER A 519 -5.98 20.00 0.41
CA SER A 519 -6.79 19.33 1.41
C SER A 519 -6.56 19.93 2.79
N THR A 520 -7.62 19.96 3.60
CA THR A 520 -7.57 20.51 4.97
C THR A 520 -6.51 19.79 5.83
N ARG A 521 -6.24 18.51 5.54
CA ARG A 521 -5.16 17.76 6.18
C ARG A 521 -3.76 18.18 5.72
N ARG A 522 -3.51 18.41 4.43
CA ARG A 522 -2.20 18.88 3.94
C ARG A 522 -1.86 20.23 4.56
N THR A 523 -2.75 21.23 4.46
CA THR A 523 -2.56 22.57 5.01
C THR A 523 -2.29 22.56 6.51
N LYS A 524 -3.06 21.77 7.29
CA LYS A 524 -2.85 21.62 8.75
C LYS A 524 -1.55 20.88 9.07
N GLY A 525 -1.20 19.84 8.31
CA GLY A 525 -0.02 19.02 8.51
C GLY A 525 1.28 19.77 8.22
N ILE A 526 1.37 20.51 7.11
CA ILE A 526 2.52 21.38 6.80
C ILE A 526 2.79 22.35 7.96
N LYS A 527 1.73 23.02 8.46
CA LYS A 527 1.82 23.94 9.61
C LYS A 527 2.20 23.24 10.91
N ALA A 528 1.81 21.98 11.11
CA ALA A 528 2.18 21.19 12.29
C ALA A 528 3.64 20.70 12.22
N GLU A 529 4.09 20.27 11.05
CA GLU A 529 5.46 19.81 10.80
C GLU A 529 6.46 20.96 10.92
N LEU A 530 6.16 22.15 10.38
CA LEU A 530 6.99 23.35 10.57
C LEU A 530 7.26 23.69 12.04
N ARG A 531 6.26 23.50 12.93
CA ARG A 531 6.41 23.72 14.39
C ARG A 531 7.23 22.64 15.09
N ARG A 532 7.37 21.46 14.47
CA ARG A 532 8.09 20.28 15.00
C ARG A 532 9.41 20.04 14.26
N ASP A 533 9.79 20.93 13.35
CA ASP A 533 10.99 20.78 12.54
C ASP A 533 12.25 20.85 13.42
N VAL A 534 13.32 20.23 12.94
CA VAL A 534 14.58 20.11 13.66
C VAL A 534 15.68 20.79 12.86
N ALA A 535 16.77 21.17 13.52
CA ALA A 535 17.97 21.59 12.81
C ALA A 535 18.47 20.44 11.92
N ARG A 536 18.69 20.74 10.64
CA ARG A 536 19.29 19.85 9.63
C ARG A 536 20.37 20.60 8.89
N ASN A 537 21.20 19.87 8.15
CA ASN A 537 22.17 20.46 7.25
C ASN A 537 21.44 21.27 6.16
N ARG A 538 21.99 22.43 5.82
CA ARG A 538 21.37 23.44 4.95
C ARG A 538 22.42 24.05 4.03
N MET A 539 22.05 24.33 2.80
CA MET A 539 22.90 25.04 1.84
C MET A 539 22.10 26.16 1.18
N ILE A 540 22.79 27.24 0.81
CA ILE A 540 22.22 28.34 0.03
C ILE A 540 23.08 28.46 -1.22
N LEU A 541 22.55 28.05 -2.37
CA LEU A 541 23.28 27.99 -3.63
C LEU A 541 22.58 28.86 -4.68
N THR A 542 23.24 29.91 -5.14
CA THR A 542 22.87 30.58 -6.39
C THR A 542 23.20 29.65 -7.56
N TYR A 543 22.32 29.54 -8.54
CA TYR A 543 22.58 28.81 -9.79
C TYR A 543 22.68 29.77 -10.97
N ARG A 544 23.55 29.45 -11.94
CA ARG A 544 23.63 30.13 -13.24
C ARG A 544 23.68 29.10 -14.34
N THR A 545 22.78 29.22 -15.31
CA THR A 545 22.72 28.40 -16.53
C THR A 545 21.89 29.11 -17.60
N THR A 546 22.04 28.70 -18.85
CA THR A 546 21.24 29.22 -19.99
C THR A 546 20.17 28.21 -20.40
N ASP A 547 20.55 26.94 -20.52
CA ASP A 547 19.73 25.84 -21.06
C ASP A 547 19.82 24.55 -20.20
N GLY A 548 20.55 24.62 -19.07
CA GLY A 548 20.85 23.47 -18.24
C GLY A 548 21.99 22.58 -18.72
N SER A 549 22.62 22.83 -19.88
CA SER A 549 23.75 22.02 -20.37
C SER A 549 24.98 22.14 -19.46
N ARG A 550 25.22 23.35 -18.95
CA ARG A 550 26.21 23.67 -17.93
C ARG A 550 25.55 24.50 -16.84
N VAL A 551 25.65 24.05 -15.59
CA VAL A 551 25.11 24.73 -14.41
C VAL A 551 26.27 25.07 -13.48
N ILE A 552 26.39 26.35 -13.13
CA ILE A 552 27.32 26.81 -12.09
C ILE A 552 26.53 27.03 -10.82
N LEU A 553 26.88 26.31 -9.75
CA LEU A 553 26.34 26.51 -8.41
C LEU A 553 27.37 27.24 -7.55
N SER A 554 26.98 28.29 -6.85
CA SER A 554 27.87 29.03 -5.95
C SER A 554 27.14 29.56 -4.73
N GLY A 555 27.75 29.47 -3.54
CA GLY A 555 27.16 30.01 -2.32
C GLY A 555 27.77 29.44 -1.06
N ILE A 556 26.92 29.03 -0.10
CA ILE A 556 27.34 28.54 1.22
C ILE A 556 26.89 27.08 1.41
N SER A 557 27.84 26.25 1.81
CA SER A 557 27.67 24.81 2.07
C SER A 557 27.12 24.52 3.48
N GLU A 558 26.87 23.24 3.77
CA GLU A 558 26.36 22.77 5.07
C GLU A 558 27.33 23.02 6.24
N SER A 559 28.63 23.11 5.95
CA SER A 559 29.67 23.45 6.92
C SER A 559 29.83 24.96 7.13
N LYS A 560 29.05 25.79 6.42
CA LYS A 560 29.19 27.25 6.28
C LYS A 560 30.40 27.73 5.47
N ASP A 561 31.15 26.82 4.87
CA ASP A 561 32.22 27.14 3.90
C ASP A 561 31.63 27.66 2.59
N SER A 562 32.36 28.56 1.90
CA SER A 562 31.98 28.97 0.55
C SER A 562 32.23 27.84 -0.44
N ILE A 563 31.28 27.61 -1.34
CA ILE A 563 31.29 26.51 -2.30
C ILE A 563 31.05 27.04 -3.72
N TYR A 564 31.77 26.48 -4.68
CA TYR A 564 31.59 26.71 -6.10
C TYR A 564 31.69 25.37 -6.83
N VAL A 565 30.67 25.03 -7.62
CA VAL A 565 30.57 23.74 -8.33
C VAL A 565 30.17 23.99 -9.77
N VAL A 566 30.90 23.41 -10.72
CA VAL A 566 30.49 23.36 -12.12
C VAL A 566 29.96 21.96 -12.43
N LEU A 567 28.76 21.95 -12.97
CA LEU A 567 28.00 20.76 -13.32
C LEU A 567 27.78 20.76 -14.83
N ASP A 568 28.39 19.80 -15.52
CA ASP A 568 28.15 19.58 -16.96
C ASP A 568 27.18 18.40 -17.14
N ARG A 569 26.10 18.64 -17.90
CA ARG A 569 24.96 17.72 -18.04
C ARG A 569 25.36 16.45 -18.78
N VAL A 570 24.93 15.31 -18.27
CA VAL A 570 25.21 13.98 -18.83
C VAL A 570 23.92 13.27 -19.23
N ASN A 571 23.83 12.90 -20.50
CA ASN A 571 22.79 11.99 -21.00
C ASN A 571 23.13 10.53 -20.64
N ARG A 572 22.89 10.15 -19.38
CA ARG A 572 23.12 8.78 -18.89
C ARG A 572 22.05 7.84 -19.48
N LYS A 573 22.46 6.98 -20.42
CA LYS A 573 21.59 5.93 -20.97
C LYS A 573 21.42 4.81 -19.95
N TYR A 574 20.27 4.75 -19.30
CA TYR A 574 19.89 3.62 -18.43
C TYR A 574 19.40 2.44 -19.28
N ALA A 575 19.70 1.21 -18.85
CA ALA A 575 19.17 0.00 -19.48
C ALA A 575 17.65 -0.18 -19.22
N LEU A 576 17.13 0.44 -18.16
CA LEU A 576 15.71 0.42 -17.82
C LEU A 576 14.93 1.47 -18.64
N SER A 577 13.87 1.01 -19.31
CA SER A 577 12.89 1.89 -19.93
C SER A 577 11.95 2.48 -18.88
N LYS A 578 11.68 3.79 -18.97
CA LYS A 578 10.67 4.43 -18.11
C LYS A 578 9.26 4.01 -18.53
N SER A 579 8.43 3.63 -17.57
CA SER A 579 7.00 3.41 -17.80
C SER A 579 6.29 4.71 -18.20
N THR A 580 5.20 4.61 -18.97
CA THR A 580 4.24 5.70 -19.21
C THR A 580 3.38 6.01 -17.98
N LEU A 581 3.23 5.04 -17.07
CA LEU A 581 2.54 5.19 -15.80
C LEU A 581 3.53 5.71 -14.75
N GLN A 582 3.40 6.98 -14.38
CA GLN A 582 4.28 7.67 -13.43
C GLN A 582 3.44 8.52 -12.45
N ALA A 583 3.88 8.56 -11.19
CA ALA A 583 3.31 9.41 -10.17
C ALA A 583 3.73 10.89 -10.37
N GLY A 584 2.83 11.82 -10.05
CA GLY A 584 3.03 13.27 -10.13
C GLY A 584 2.83 13.90 -11.51
N THR A 585 2.66 15.22 -11.51
CA THR A 585 2.62 16.11 -12.69
C THR A 585 3.76 17.13 -12.60
N TYR A 586 4.95 16.75 -13.06
CA TYR A 586 6.17 17.56 -12.87
C TYR A 586 6.54 18.47 -14.04
#